data_AF-A0A7C3YFV8-F1
#
_entry.id   AF-A0A7C3YFV8-F1
#
_cell.length_a   1.000
_cell.length_b   1.000
_cell.length_c   1.000
_cell.angle_alpha   90.00
_cell.angle_beta   90.00
_cell.angle_gamma   90.00
#
_symmetry.space_group_name_H-M   'P 1'
#
loop_
_entity.id
_entity.type
_entity.pdbx_description
1 polymer ?
#
loop_
_entity_poly.entity_id
_entity_poly.type
_entity_poly.pdbx_seq_one_letter_code
_entity_poly.pdbx_strand_id
1 'polypeptide(L)' 'MMEYYIKTPISEEEVRKLEAGDVVYISGKIITGRDQVHRRA' A
#
# COMPACT_ATOMS: atom_id res chain seq x y z
N MET A 1 -5.86 -10.09 -13.34
CA MET A 1 -6.57 -9.86 -12.06
C MET A 1 -6.20 -10.99 -11.13
N MET A 2 -5.25 -10.73 -10.24
CA MET A 2 -4.86 -11.61 -9.15
C MET A 2 -5.18 -10.96 -7.80
N GLU A 3 -5.25 -11.77 -6.75
CA GLU A 3 -5.44 -11.31 -5.39
C GLU A 3 -4.11 -11.34 -4.61
N TYR A 4 -3.79 -10.24 -3.93
CA TYR A 4 -2.59 -10.11 -3.11
C TYR A 4 -2.96 -9.81 -1.66
N TYR A 5 -2.24 -10.43 -0.73
CA TYR A 5 -2.35 -10.17 0.71
C TYR A 5 -1.02 -9.63 1.21
N ILE A 6 -1.00 -8.35 1.55
CA ILE A 6 0.20 -7.59 1.90
C ILE A 6 0.19 -7.29 3.40
N LYS A 7 1.34 -7.40 4.05
CA LYS A 7 1.53 -7.01 5.46
C LYS A 7 2.52 -5.85 5.57
N THR A 8 2.16 -4.77 6.26
CA THR A 8 3.06 -3.64 6.44
C THR A 8 4.08 -3.88 7.57
N PRO A 9 5.31 -3.32 7.48
CA PRO A 9 5.83 -2.47 6.39
C PRO A 9 6.10 -3.25 5.10
N ILE A 10 5.69 -2.68 3.97
CA ILE A 10 5.86 -3.31 2.65
C ILE A 10 7.23 -2.98 2.05
N SER A 11 7.84 -3.93 1.33
CA SER A 11 9.07 -3.72 0.57
C SER A 11 8.84 -3.20 -0.85
N GLU A 12 9.85 -2.55 -1.45
CA GLU A 12 9.76 -2.09 -2.84
C GLU A 12 9.61 -3.25 -3.83
N GLU A 13 10.25 -4.39 -3.56
CA GLU A 13 10.17 -5.58 -4.40
C GLU A 13 8.74 -6.14 -4.45
N GLU A 14 8.01 -6.12 -3.32
CA GLU A 14 6.61 -6.54 -3.27
C GLU A 14 5.69 -5.60 -4.07
N VAL A 15 5.88 -4.28 -3.95
CA VAL A 15 5.09 -3.29 -4.71
C VAL A 15 5.30 -3.45 -6.21
N ARG A 16 6.54 -3.70 -6.65
CA ARG A 16 6.89 -3.85 -8.08
C ARG A 16 6.25 -5.05 -8.77
N LYS A 17 5.68 -6.00 -8.01
CA LYS A 17 4.97 -7.17 -8.55
C LYS A 17 3.49 -6.89 -8.87
N LEU A 18 2.94 -5.76 -8.41
CA LEU A 18 1.53 -5.42 -8.57
C LEU A 18 1.27 -4.81 -9.94
N GLU A 19 0.17 -5.21 -10.58
CA GLU A 19 -0.30 -4.64 -11.83
C GLU A 19 -1.64 -3.91 -11.65
N ALA A 20 -1.93 -2.99 -12.57
CA ALA A 20 -3.21 -2.27 -12.55
C ALA A 20 -4.38 -3.24 -12.77
N GLY A 21 -5.36 -3.22 -11.86
CA GLY A 21 -6.52 -4.10 -11.89
C GLY A 21 -6.42 -5.31 -10.97
N ASP A 22 -5.31 -5.48 -10.24
CA ASP A 22 -5.22 -6.46 -9.15
C ASP A 22 -5.98 -6.01 -7.91
N VAL A 23 -6.47 -7.00 -7.15
CA VAL A 23 -7.14 -6.78 -5.87
C VAL A 23 -6.13 -6.98 -4.75
N VAL A 24 -6.00 -5.99 -3.88
CA VAL A 24 -4.99 -5.98 -2.82
C VAL A 24 -5.66 -5.83 -1.46
N TYR A 25 -5.43 -6.79 -0.59
CA TYR A 25 -5.79 -6.74 0.83
C TYR A 25 -4.54 -6.36 1.64
N ILE A 26 -4.65 -5.29 2.44
CA ILE A 26 -3.54 -4.78 3.25
C ILE A 26 -3.84 -5.03 4.72
N SER A 27 -2.88 -5.60 5.43
CA SER A 27 -2.92 -5.86 6.87
C SER A 27 -1.70 -5.24 7.57
N GLY A 28 -1.84 -4.90 8.85
CA GLY A 28 -0.77 -4.29 9.64
C GLY A 28 -1.05 -2.83 10.00
N LYS A 29 0.02 -2.06 10.25
CA LYS A 29 -0.08 -0.65 10.62
C LYS A 29 -0.30 0.21 9.37
N ILE A 30 -1.37 0.99 9.37
CA ILE A 30 -1.71 1.95 8.31
C ILE A 30 -1.82 3.33 8.94
N ILE A 31 -1.18 4.32 8.33
CA ILE A 31 -1.25 5.72 8.75
C ILE A 31 -2.13 6.43 7.73
N THR A 32 -3.17 7.12 8.21
CA THR A 32 -4.06 7.91 7.35
C THR A 32 -3.62 9.36 7.32
N GLY A 33 -3.80 10.00 6.17
CA GLY A 33 -3.47 11.41 5.96
C GLY A 33 -4.12 11.93 4.69
N ARG A 34 -4.36 13.24 4.66
CA ARG A 34 -4.83 13.98 3.47
C ARG A 34 -3.93 15.21 3.28
N ASP A 35 -4.40 16.24 2.59
CA ASP A 35 -3.62 17.42 2.20
C ASP A 35 -2.85 18.09 3.34
N GLN A 36 -3.46 18.19 4.54
CA GLN A 36 -2.82 18.85 5.68
C GLN A 36 -1.60 18.09 6.23
N VAL A 37 -1.55 16.76 6.07
CA VAL A 37 -0.43 15.93 6.54
C VAL A 37 0.80 16.15 5.68
N HIS A 38 0.62 16.30 4.37
CA HIS A 38 1.73 16.51 3.44
C HIS A 38 2.29 17.94 3.45
N ARG A 39 1.50 18.95 3.86
CA ARG A 39 1.94 20.37 3.90
C ARG A 39 2.97 20.69 4.99
N ARG A 40 3.09 19.84 6.00
CA ARG A 40 3.96 20.06 7.17
C ARG A 40 5.15 19.08 7.23
N ALA A 41 5.25 18.18 6.25
CA ALA A 41 6.31 17.19 6.14
C ALA A 41 7.46 17.71 5.27
#